data_AF-A0A382BPV8-F1
#
_entry.id   AF-A0A382BPV8-F1
#
_cell.length_a   1.000
_cell.length_b   1.000
_cell.length_c   1.000
_cell.angle_alpha   90.00
_cell.angle_beta   90.00
_cell.angle_gamma   90.00
#
_symmetry.space_group_name_H-M   'P 1'
#
loop_
_entity.id
_entity.type
_entity.pdbx_description
1 polymer ?
#
loop_
_entity_poly.entity_id
_entity_poly.type
_entity_poly.pdbx_seq_one_letter_code
_entity_poly.pdbx_strand_id
1 'polypeptide(L)'
;IKGTSTDLIKKFLTKEIPAVPNIFFNVVDVRDVAKLHVAALKNPNANGKRFPAMSHDAIPMLEYAKILNTNGFPQVTTKTLPDIMVKILALFSSDMKTIKTFLNKKTKLDNSQTKDILSWEPMPIEKTFIDMGRSVQNILDQRK
;
A
#
# COMPACT_ATOMS: atom_id res chain seq x y z
N ILE A 1 -17.34 -0.40 1.33
CA ILE A 1 -16.34 -0.72 0.28
C ILE A 1 -15.73 -2.06 0.69
N LYS A 2 -15.67 -3.06 -0.20
CA LYS A 2 -15.11 -4.39 0.11
C LYS A 2 -13.74 -4.52 -0.56
N GLY A 3 -12.70 -4.78 0.23
CA GLY A 3 -11.33 -4.99 -0.24
C GLY A 3 -10.30 -4.52 0.79
N THR A 4 -9.27 -5.32 1.05
CA THR A 4 -8.28 -5.04 2.13
C THR A 4 -7.54 -3.72 1.91
N SER A 5 -6.99 -3.50 0.71
CA SER A 5 -6.27 -2.26 0.39
C SER A 5 -7.19 -1.04 0.39
N THR A 6 -8.42 -1.17 -0.11
CA THR A 6 -9.41 -0.09 -0.08
C THR A 6 -9.88 0.23 1.34
N ASP A 7 -9.95 -0.77 2.23
CA ASP A 7 -10.32 -0.56 3.63
C ASP A 7 -9.26 0.24 4.38
N LEU A 8 -7.97 0.02 4.08
CA LEU A 8 -6.88 0.83 4.62
C LEU A 8 -7.05 2.31 4.26
N ILE A 9 -7.28 2.61 2.98
CA ILE A 9 -7.47 3.99 2.52
C ILE A 9 -8.76 4.57 3.09
N LYS A 10 -9.85 3.80 3.13
CA LYS A 10 -11.09 4.21 3.79
C LYS A 10 -10.82 4.62 5.23
N LYS A 11 -10.14 3.79 6.03
CA LYS A 11 -9.82 4.07 7.44
C LYS A 11 -8.98 5.33 7.62
N PHE A 12 -8.09 5.65 6.68
CA PHE A 12 -7.41 6.94 6.66
C PHE A 12 -8.37 8.10 6.42
N LEU A 13 -9.23 8.00 5.40
CA LEU A 13 -10.17 9.07 5.03
C LEU A 13 -11.27 9.28 6.07
N THR A 14 -11.65 8.24 6.83
CA THR A 14 -12.68 8.29 7.89
C THR A 14 -12.11 8.58 9.28
N LYS A 15 -10.79 8.80 9.41
CA LYS A 15 -10.08 9.04 10.69
C LYS A 15 -10.15 7.87 11.68
N GLU A 16 -10.45 6.66 11.21
CA GLU A 16 -10.40 5.43 12.02
C GLU A 16 -8.96 5.06 12.41
N ILE A 17 -7.95 5.60 11.70
CA ILE A 17 -6.54 5.53 12.08
C ILE A 17 -6.15 6.85 12.76
N PRO A 18 -6.04 6.90 14.10
CA PRO A 18 -5.70 8.13 14.82
C PRO A 18 -4.20 8.46 14.80
N ALA A 19 -3.35 7.45 14.67
CA ALA A 19 -1.90 7.56 14.54
C ALA A 19 -1.34 6.38 13.74
N VAL A 20 -0.27 6.62 12.99
CA VAL A 20 0.30 5.69 12.01
C VAL A 20 1.40 4.83 12.64
N PRO A 21 1.26 3.50 12.70
CA PRO A 21 2.32 2.63 13.21
C PRO A 21 3.51 2.56 12.25
N ASN A 22 4.69 2.24 12.78
CA ASN A 22 5.91 2.10 11.99
C ASN A 22 5.98 0.74 11.26
N ILE A 23 5.11 0.56 10.27
CA ILE A 23 5.04 -0.62 9.40
C ILE A 23 5.32 -0.26 7.95
N PHE A 24 5.76 -1.26 7.18
CA PHE A 24 6.22 -1.08 5.80
C PHE A 24 5.61 -2.18 4.92
N PHE A 25 5.24 -1.80 3.69
CA PHE A 25 4.83 -2.75 2.66
C PHE A 25 5.44 -2.35 1.32
N ASN A 26 5.80 -3.36 0.52
CA ASN A 26 6.04 -3.18 -0.90
C ASN A 26 4.68 -3.01 -1.58
N VAL A 27 4.57 -2.03 -2.49
CA VAL A 27 3.29 -1.62 -3.08
C VAL A 27 3.36 -1.71 -4.60
N VAL A 28 2.21 -1.94 -5.24
CA VAL A 28 2.03 -1.93 -6.69
C VAL A 28 0.69 -1.29 -7.05
N ASP A 29 0.63 -0.61 -8.20
CA ASP A 29 -0.64 -0.21 -8.78
C ASP A 29 -1.31 -1.39 -9.50
N VAL A 30 -2.61 -1.57 -9.31
CA VAL A 30 -3.36 -2.67 -9.95
C VAL A 30 -3.35 -2.59 -11.49
N ARG A 31 -3.19 -1.39 -12.07
CA ARG A 31 -3.04 -1.21 -13.52
C ARG A 31 -1.72 -1.79 -14.02
N ASP A 32 -0.66 -1.69 -13.23
CA ASP A 32 0.62 -2.32 -13.57
C ASP A 32 0.51 -3.84 -13.48
N VAL A 33 -0.15 -4.38 -12.45
CA VAL A 33 -0.40 -5.82 -12.34
C VAL A 33 -1.15 -6.35 -13.56
N ALA A 34 -2.19 -5.63 -14.01
CA ALA A 34 -2.93 -6.01 -15.22
C ALA A 34 -2.04 -5.99 -16.49
N LYS A 35 -1.24 -4.94 -16.68
CA LYS A 35 -0.28 -4.86 -17.80
C LYS A 35 0.75 -5.99 -17.76
N LEU A 36 1.28 -6.28 -16.58
CA LEU A 36 2.26 -7.34 -16.35
C LEU A 36 1.67 -8.73 -16.66
N HIS A 37 0.42 -8.99 -16.28
CA HIS A 37 -0.25 -10.24 -16.64
C HIS A 37 -0.35 -10.40 -18.17
N VAL A 38 -0.76 -9.35 -18.89
CA VAL A 38 -0.84 -9.39 -20.35
C VAL A 38 0.55 -9.54 -20.99
N ALA A 39 1.57 -8.83 -20.48
CA ALA A 39 2.93 -8.92 -20.96
C ALA A 39 3.50 -10.33 -20.78
N ALA A 40 3.25 -10.96 -19.62
CA ALA A 40 3.70 -12.33 -19.34
C ALA A 40 3.05 -13.35 -20.28
N LEU A 41 1.76 -13.21 -20.58
CA LEU A 41 1.06 -14.10 -21.53
C LEU A 41 1.60 -14.00 -22.96
N LYS A 42 2.11 -12.82 -23.35
CA LYS A 42 2.61 -12.55 -24.71
C LYS A 42 4.10 -12.79 -24.89
N ASN A 43 4.84 -13.02 -23.81
CA ASN A 43 6.29 -13.14 -23.85
C ASN A 43 6.74 -14.59 -23.59
N PRO A 44 7.23 -15.33 -24.61
CA PRO A 44 7.74 -16.70 -24.41
C PRO A 44 8.87 -16.80 -23.37
N ASN A 45 9.64 -15.72 -23.17
CA ASN A 45 10.71 -15.68 -22.16
C ASN A 45 10.17 -15.62 -20.73
N ALA A 46 8.86 -15.46 -20.52
CA ALA A 46 8.21 -15.46 -19.22
C ALA A 46 7.97 -16.88 -18.65
N ASN A 47 8.03 -17.90 -19.50
CA ASN A 47 7.74 -19.28 -19.09
C ASN A 47 8.66 -19.77 -17.96
N GLY A 48 8.06 -20.39 -16.94
CA GLY A 48 8.77 -20.95 -15.79
C GLY A 48 9.34 -19.92 -14.81
N LYS A 49 9.09 -18.62 -15.00
CA LYS A 49 9.61 -17.55 -14.15
C LYS A 49 8.56 -17.01 -13.18
N ARG A 50 9.03 -16.38 -12.11
CA ARG A 50 8.19 -15.67 -11.14
C ARG A 50 8.54 -14.19 -11.20
N PHE A 51 7.52 -13.34 -11.26
CA PHE A 51 7.67 -11.90 -11.45
C PHE A 51 7.06 -11.15 -10.28
N PRO A 52 7.84 -10.80 -9.24
CA PRO A 52 7.38 -9.92 -8.19
C PRO A 52 6.99 -8.56 -8.77
N ALA A 53 5.69 -8.25 -8.70
CA ALA A 53 5.10 -7.03 -9.20
C ALA A 53 4.86 -6.08 -8.02
N MET A 54 5.93 -5.47 -7.50
CA MET A 54 5.86 -4.47 -6.43
C MET A 54 7.14 -3.64 -6.35
N SER A 55 7.11 -2.55 -5.58
CA SER A 55 8.27 -1.68 -5.33
C SER A 55 9.46 -2.47 -4.78
N HIS A 56 10.69 -2.05 -5.14
CA HIS A 56 11.93 -2.69 -4.65
C HIS A 56 12.05 -2.56 -3.13
N ASP A 57 11.95 -1.34 -2.64
CA ASP A 57 11.92 -1.03 -1.21
C ASP A 57 10.48 -1.07 -0.68
N ALA A 58 10.34 -1.60 0.54
CA ALA A 58 9.11 -1.45 1.29
C ALA A 58 8.92 0.01 1.70
N ILE A 59 7.73 0.53 1.46
CA ILE A 59 7.38 1.93 1.67
C ILE A 59 6.73 2.05 3.05
N PRO A 60 7.14 3.01 3.90
CA PRO A 60 6.52 3.19 5.21
C PRO A 60 5.07 3.62 5.07
N MET A 61 4.20 3.11 5.94
CA MET A 61 2.78 3.50 5.97
C MET A 61 2.60 5.01 6.22
N LEU A 62 3.53 5.63 6.96
CA LEU A 62 3.56 7.07 7.15
C LEU A 62 3.68 7.84 5.83
N GLU A 63 4.37 7.28 4.83
CA GLU A 63 4.49 7.90 3.51
C GLU A 63 3.16 7.93 2.78
N TYR A 64 2.35 6.87 2.92
CA TYR A 64 1.02 6.81 2.31
C TYR A 64 0.15 7.92 2.89
N ALA A 65 0.23 8.07 4.21
CA ALA A 65 -0.52 9.08 4.95
C ALA A 65 -0.10 10.50 4.56
N LYS A 66 1.21 10.75 4.41
CA LYS A 66 1.74 12.03 3.92
C LYS A 66 1.27 12.33 2.50
N ILE A 67 1.45 11.39 1.58
CA ILE A 67 1.00 11.52 0.18
C ILE A 67 -0.48 11.91 0.12
N LEU A 68 -1.34 11.20 0.87
CA LEU A 68 -2.77 11.52 0.92
C LEU A 68 -3.01 12.91 1.53
N ASN A 69 -2.41 13.21 2.67
CA ASN A 69 -2.60 14.47 3.39
C ASN A 69 -2.24 15.69 2.52
N THR A 70 -1.10 15.64 1.83
CA THR A 70 -0.61 16.75 0.99
C THR A 70 -1.34 16.86 -0.36
N ASN A 71 -2.11 15.85 -0.77
CA ASN A 71 -2.75 15.78 -2.09
C ASN A 71 -4.29 15.73 -2.02
N GLY A 72 -4.87 16.58 -1.17
CA GLY A 72 -6.33 16.80 -1.13
C GLY A 72 -7.10 15.97 -0.12
N PHE A 73 -6.42 15.26 0.78
CA PHE A 73 -7.05 14.54 1.89
C PHE A 73 -6.51 15.02 3.26
N PRO A 74 -6.65 16.32 3.62
CA PRO A 74 -6.04 16.90 4.82
C PRO A 74 -6.53 16.29 6.14
N GLN A 75 -7.63 15.54 6.11
CA GLN A 75 -8.14 14.78 7.26
C GLN A 75 -7.26 13.59 7.65
N VAL A 76 -6.38 13.11 6.75
CA VAL A 76 -5.51 11.96 7.00
C VAL A 76 -4.41 12.36 7.99
N THR A 77 -4.29 11.64 9.11
CA THR A 77 -3.27 11.91 10.13
C THR A 77 -1.87 11.56 9.63
N THR A 78 -0.88 12.39 9.95
CA THR A 78 0.55 12.12 9.74
C THR A 78 1.29 11.91 11.06
N LYS A 79 0.57 11.81 12.19
CA LYS A 79 1.14 11.50 13.49
C LYS A 79 1.57 10.03 13.54
N THR A 80 2.71 9.76 14.16
CA THR A 80 3.20 8.39 14.34
C THR A 80 2.71 7.79 15.67
N LEU A 81 2.48 6.48 15.66
CA LEU A 81 2.19 5.69 16.86
C LEU A 81 3.49 5.05 17.35
N PRO A 82 3.97 5.35 18.56
CA PRO A 82 5.19 4.74 19.09
C PRO A 82 5.10 3.21 19.18
N ASP A 83 6.19 2.55 18.84
CA ASP A 83 6.30 1.09 18.82
C ASP A 83 5.94 0.42 20.16
N ILE A 84 6.27 1.07 21.27
CA ILE A 84 5.93 0.59 22.62
C ILE A 84 4.42 0.54 22.80
N MET A 85 3.69 1.56 22.31
CA MET A 85 2.23 1.58 22.38
C MET A 85 1.62 0.46 21.53
N VAL A 86 2.16 0.20 20.33
CA VAL A 86 1.73 -0.95 19.51
C VAL A 86 1.89 -2.26 20.28
N LYS A 87 3.03 -2.46 20.95
CA LYS A 87 3.31 -3.68 21.73
C LYS A 87 2.35 -3.85 22.92
N ILE A 88 2.00 -2.76 23.61
CA ILE A 88 1.05 -2.76 24.73
C ILE A 88 -0.37 -3.06 24.22
N LEU A 89 -0.83 -2.33 23.21
CA LEU A 89 -2.18 -2.50 22.66
C LEU A 89 -2.39 -3.88 22.02
N ALA A 90 -1.32 -4.52 21.52
CA ALA A 90 -1.34 -5.89 21.03
C ALA A 90 -1.70 -6.94 22.11
N LEU A 91 -1.66 -6.60 23.41
CA LEU A 91 -2.15 -7.52 24.43
C LEU A 91 -3.69 -7.62 24.41
N PHE A 92 -4.37 -6.55 24.01
CA PHE A 92 -5.82 -6.40 24.11
C PHE A 92 -6.56 -6.40 22.77
N SER A 93 -5.86 -6.14 21.65
CA SER A 93 -6.46 -6.03 20.32
C SER A 93 -5.84 -7.02 19.32
N SER A 94 -6.69 -7.80 18.65
CA SER A 94 -6.27 -8.70 17.55
C SER A 94 -5.63 -7.94 16.39
N ASP A 95 -6.16 -6.76 16.05
CA ASP A 95 -5.63 -5.93 14.98
C ASP A 95 -4.22 -5.45 15.32
N MET A 96 -4.00 -5.04 16.57
CA MET A 96 -2.67 -4.64 17.04
C MET A 96 -1.70 -5.83 17.13
N LYS A 97 -2.19 -7.05 17.42
CA LYS A 97 -1.36 -8.27 17.32
C LYS A 97 -0.84 -8.46 15.89
N THR A 98 -1.71 -8.30 14.89
CA THR A 98 -1.31 -8.37 13.48
C THR A 98 -0.33 -7.27 13.13
N ILE A 99 -0.60 -6.00 13.45
CA ILE A 99 0.29 -4.87 13.19
C ILE A 99 1.67 -5.08 13.84
N LYS A 100 1.71 -5.59 15.07
CA LYS A 100 2.97 -5.92 15.78
C LYS A 100 3.85 -6.88 14.97
N THR A 101 3.29 -7.80 14.19
CA THR A 101 4.09 -8.72 13.36
C THR A 101 4.79 -8.05 12.19
N PHE A 102 4.36 -6.86 11.77
CA PHE A 102 4.96 -6.08 10.68
C PHE A 102 5.83 -4.91 11.17
N LEU A 103 5.86 -4.68 12.49
CA LEU A 103 6.55 -3.55 13.10
C LEU A 103 8.05 -3.56 12.76
N ASN A 104 8.55 -2.44 12.23
CA ASN A 104 9.94 -2.26 11.78
C ASN A 104 10.44 -3.25 10.70
N LYS A 105 9.56 -4.03 10.08
CA LYS A 105 9.98 -4.99 9.04
C LYS A 105 10.09 -4.31 7.68
N LYS A 106 11.31 -3.94 7.32
CA LYS A 106 11.65 -3.39 5.98
C LYS A 106 12.05 -4.54 5.06
N THR A 107 11.16 -4.90 4.15
CA THR A 107 11.45 -5.92 3.15
C THR A 107 12.05 -5.28 1.91
N LYS A 108 13.12 -5.88 1.38
CA LYS A 108 13.65 -5.58 0.05
C LYS A 108 13.31 -6.71 -0.88
N LEU A 109 12.95 -6.37 -2.11
CA LEU A 109 12.54 -7.33 -3.11
C LEU A 109 13.20 -7.03 -4.43
N ASP A 110 13.84 -8.05 -5.02
CA ASP A 110 14.40 -7.94 -6.34
C ASP A 110 13.28 -8.07 -7.39
N ASN A 111 13.06 -6.99 -8.14
CA ASN A 111 12.11 -6.92 -9.25
C ASN A 111 12.80 -6.63 -10.58
N SER A 112 14.14 -6.73 -10.65
CA SER A 112 14.93 -6.52 -11.87
C SER A 112 14.41 -7.38 -13.03
N GLN A 113 14.25 -8.68 -12.78
CA GLN A 113 13.73 -9.62 -13.77
C GLN A 113 12.33 -9.26 -14.28
N THR A 114 11.46 -8.73 -13.41
CA THR A 114 10.12 -8.23 -13.82
C THR A 114 10.25 -7.05 -14.76
N LYS A 115 11.13 -6.08 -14.44
CA LYS A 115 11.37 -4.90 -15.27
C LYS A 115 11.97 -5.28 -16.62
N ASP A 116 13.00 -6.12 -16.61
CA ASP A 116 13.78 -6.44 -17.80
C ASP A 116 13.00 -7.32 -18.78
N ILE A 117 12.36 -8.39 -18.28
CA ILE A 117 11.68 -9.36 -19.15
C ILE A 117 10.30 -8.85 -19.58
N LEU A 118 9.56 -8.20 -18.69
CA LEU A 118 8.20 -7.74 -18.99
C LEU A 118 8.15 -6.27 -19.41
N SER A 119 9.32 -5.64 -19.60
CA SER A 119 9.48 -4.22 -19.97
C SER A 119 8.65 -3.32 -19.05
N TRP A 120 8.71 -3.60 -17.75
CA TRP A 120 7.85 -2.95 -16.78
C TRP A 120 8.48 -1.67 -16.24
N GLU A 121 7.80 -0.57 -16.50
CA GLU A 121 8.01 0.72 -15.85
C GLU A 121 6.92 0.94 -14.79
N PRO A 122 7.25 0.85 -13.48
CA PRO A 122 6.27 1.02 -12.43
C PRO A 122 5.66 2.41 -12.45
N MET A 123 4.36 2.47 -12.22
CA MET A 123 3.68 3.72 -11.97
C MET A 123 4.24 4.44 -10.74
N PRO A 124 4.29 5.79 -10.77
CA PRO A 124 4.63 6.58 -9.59
C PRO A 124 3.71 6.26 -8.43
N ILE A 125 4.29 5.91 -7.28
CA ILE A 125 3.54 5.49 -6.09
C ILE A 125 2.56 6.58 -5.61
N GLU A 126 2.94 7.84 -5.75
CA GLU A 126 2.11 8.98 -5.40
C GLU A 126 0.78 8.95 -6.14
N LYS A 127 0.84 8.69 -7.45
CA LYS A 127 -0.33 8.57 -8.31
C LYS A 127 -1.24 7.42 -7.88
N THR A 128 -0.68 6.29 -7.48
CA THR A 128 -1.43 5.13 -6.96
C THR A 128 -2.29 5.51 -5.74
N PHE A 129 -1.68 6.18 -4.76
CA PHE A 129 -2.40 6.58 -3.54
C PHE A 129 -3.40 7.70 -3.78
N ILE A 130 -3.07 8.70 -4.61
CA ILE A 130 -4.00 9.79 -4.95
C ILE A 130 -5.23 9.24 -5.68
N ASP A 131 -5.04 8.41 -6.71
CA ASP A 131 -6.14 7.85 -7.49
C ASP A 131 -7.04 6.96 -6.61
N MET A 132 -6.44 6.12 -5.75
CA MET A 132 -7.19 5.30 -4.81
C MET A 132 -7.94 6.15 -3.78
N GLY A 133 -7.31 7.19 -3.24
CA GLY A 133 -7.93 8.15 -2.32
C GLY A 133 -9.16 8.80 -2.93
N ARG A 134 -9.05 9.29 -4.17
CA ARG A 134 -10.17 9.90 -4.92
C ARG A 134 -11.28 8.89 -5.15
N SER A 135 -10.94 7.68 -5.58
CA SER A 135 -11.92 6.61 -5.82
C SER A 135 -12.68 6.25 -4.55
N VAL A 136 -12.01 6.11 -3.40
CA VAL A 136 -12.64 5.78 -2.12
C VAL A 136 -13.49 6.95 -1.63
N GLN A 137 -12.99 8.19 -1.71
CA GLN A 137 -13.72 9.40 -1.32
C GLN A 137 -15.03 9.54 -2.10
N ASN A 138 -14.99 9.37 -3.43
CA ASN A 138 -16.19 9.41 -4.28
C ASN A 138 -17.25 8.39 -3.83
N ILE A 139 -16.85 7.17 -3.49
CA ILE A 139 -17.79 6.14 -3.01
C ILE A 139 -18.33 6.48 -1.61
N LEU A 140 -17.53 7.11 -0.75
CA LEU A 140 -17.98 7.56 0.57
C LEU A 140 -19.00 8.69 0.46
N ASP A 141 -18.80 9.64 -0.47
CA ASP A 141 -19.71 10.78 -0.64
C ASP A 141 -21.03 10.37 -1.30
N GLN A 142 -21.04 9.36 -2.19
CA GLN A 142 -22.28 8.79 -2.74
C GLN A 142 -23.15 8.02 -1.72
N ARG A 143 -22.59 7.69 -0.56
CA ARG A 143 -23.29 6.93 0.50
C ARG A 143 -23.83 7.81 1.62
N LYS A 144 -23.53 9.11 1.60
CA LYS A 144 -24.13 10.11 2.49
C LYS A 144 -25.44 10.59 1.89
#